data_AF-A0A3M1RN43-F1
#
_entry.id   AF-A0A3M1RN43-F1
#
_cell.length_a   1.000
_cell.length_b   1.000
_cell.length_c   1.000
_cell.angle_alpha   90.00
_cell.angle_beta   90.00
_cell.angle_gamma   90.00
#
_symmetry.space_group_name_H-M   'P 1'
#
loop_
_entity.id
_entity.type
_entity.pdbx_description
1 polymer ?
#
loop_
_entity_poly.entity_id
_entity_poly.type
_entity_poly.pdbx_seq_one_letter_code
_entity_poly.pdbx_strand_id
1 'polypeptide(L)'
;MSETFRIAIVHYHLRTGGVTRVIQHASSALSGQVKMVVIVGEPPQVEAPLPHVAVINGLGYEGARQKRGAQQLVQQMRMAARRVLGAPPHIWHFHNHALGKSRVLPEVVYHLAQTGERLLLQLHDFAEDGRPANYRFLLDHLGGDTGKLGALLYPQASHVHYAVLNRRDQCFLQRAGVPETHLHLLPNAVW
;
A
#
# COMPACT_ATOMS: atom_id res chain seq x y z
N MET A 1 10.66 -28.17 8.65
CA MET A 1 11.03 -26.74 8.59
C MET A 1 9.75 -25.94 8.51
N SER A 2 9.46 -25.05 9.46
CA SER A 2 8.24 -24.23 9.36
C SER A 2 8.36 -23.33 8.14
N GLU A 3 7.27 -23.18 7.39
CA GLU A 3 7.23 -22.29 6.25
C GLU A 3 7.55 -20.85 6.69
N THR A 4 8.61 -20.25 6.14
CA THR A 4 8.96 -18.85 6.44
C THR A 4 7.86 -17.92 5.92
N PHE A 5 7.36 -17.04 6.78
CA PHE A 5 6.36 -16.05 6.41
C PHE A 5 6.92 -15.06 5.35
N ARG A 6 6.04 -14.49 4.51
CA ARG A 6 6.42 -13.79 3.28
C ARG A 6 5.61 -12.52 3.12
N ILE A 7 6.27 -11.38 2.96
CA ILE A 7 5.62 -10.08 2.90
C ILE A 7 6.09 -9.33 1.66
N ALA A 8 5.16 -8.77 0.89
CA ALA A 8 5.44 -7.81 -0.15
C ALA A 8 5.00 -6.42 0.31
N ILE A 9 5.97 -5.55 0.61
CA ILE A 9 5.70 -4.16 0.98
C ILE A 9 5.59 -3.34 -0.30
N VAL A 10 4.58 -2.48 -0.41
CA VAL A 10 4.29 -1.71 -1.62
C VAL A 10 4.13 -0.23 -1.30
N HIS A 11 4.86 0.61 -2.03
CA HIS A 11 4.73 2.06 -1.93
C HIS A 11 5.04 2.74 -3.28
N TYR A 12 4.72 4.04 -3.42
CA TYR A 12 4.91 4.75 -4.69
C TYR A 12 6.39 4.90 -5.08
N HIS A 13 7.23 5.35 -4.14
CA HIS A 13 8.64 5.65 -4.33
C HIS A 13 9.37 5.55 -2.99
N LEU A 14 10.70 5.54 -2.99
CA LEU A 14 11.52 5.59 -1.78
C LEU A 14 12.42 6.84 -1.83
N ARG A 15 11.77 8.01 -1.81
CA ARG A 15 12.44 9.30 -1.64
C ARG A 15 12.65 9.58 -0.15
N THR A 16 13.48 10.58 0.18
CA THR A 16 13.61 11.04 1.58
C THR A 16 12.25 11.43 2.12
N GLY A 17 11.81 10.81 3.23
CA GLY A 17 10.51 11.06 3.82
C GLY A 17 10.10 10.04 4.88
N GLY A 18 9.01 10.36 5.60
CA GLY A 18 8.54 9.56 6.74
C GLY A 18 8.16 8.13 6.37
N VAL A 19 7.43 7.92 5.27
CA VAL A 19 7.00 6.56 4.86
C VAL A 19 8.20 5.68 4.50
N THR A 20 9.19 6.22 3.79
CA THR A 20 10.45 5.51 3.51
C THR A 20 11.14 5.06 4.80
N ARG A 21 11.20 5.92 5.82
CA ARG A 21 11.76 5.59 7.13
C ARG A 21 10.96 4.50 7.85
N VAL A 22 9.63 4.56 7.78
CA VAL A 22 8.75 3.52 8.34
C VAL A 22 9.00 2.17 7.68
N ILE A 23 9.10 2.13 6.35
CA ILE A 23 9.40 0.90 5.60
C ILE A 23 10.78 0.34 6.00
N GLN A 24 11.78 1.20 6.16
CA GLN A 24 13.11 0.80 6.65
C GLN A 24 13.05 0.19 8.05
N HIS A 25 12.38 0.86 8.99
CA HIS A 25 12.26 0.37 10.37
C HIS A 25 11.49 -0.95 10.44
N ALA A 26 10.38 -1.08 9.71
CA ALA A 26 9.61 -2.31 9.62
C ALA A 26 10.45 -3.46 9.03
N SER A 27 11.21 -3.17 7.96
CA SER A 27 12.08 -4.16 7.32
C SER A 27 13.20 -4.61 8.24
N SER A 28 13.81 -3.68 8.98
CA SER A 28 14.87 -3.98 9.95
C SER A 28 14.35 -4.83 11.10
N ALA A 29 13.22 -4.45 11.70
CA ALA A 29 12.61 -5.16 12.83
C ALA A 29 12.20 -6.60 12.48
N LEU A 30 11.81 -6.85 11.24
CA LEU A 30 11.38 -8.16 10.74
C LEU A 30 12.49 -8.96 10.07
N SER A 31 13.70 -8.40 9.97
CA SER A 31 14.84 -9.06 9.33
C SER A 31 15.17 -10.39 10.01
N GLY A 32 15.47 -11.42 9.20
CA GLY A 32 15.74 -12.78 9.69
C GLY A 32 14.52 -13.57 10.15
N GLN A 33 13.36 -12.93 10.36
CA GLN A 33 12.12 -13.60 10.80
C GLN A 33 11.18 -13.93 9.64
N VAL A 34 11.21 -13.11 8.58
CA VAL A 34 10.34 -13.25 7.40
C VAL A 34 11.14 -13.04 6.12
N LYS A 35 10.62 -13.54 4.99
CA LYS A 35 11.11 -13.14 3.66
C LYS A 35 10.35 -11.89 3.21
N MET A 36 11.08 -10.89 2.72
CA MET A 36 10.50 -9.63 2.28
C MET A 36 10.98 -9.19 0.90
N VAL A 37 10.10 -8.49 0.21
CA VAL A 37 10.40 -7.69 -0.98
C VAL A 37 9.74 -6.33 -0.81
N VAL A 38 10.44 -5.26 -1.19
CA VAL A 38 9.84 -3.92 -1.31
C VAL A 38 9.59 -3.66 -2.80
N ILE A 39 8.36 -3.32 -3.15
CA ILE A 39 7.92 -3.04 -4.52
C ILE A 39 7.57 -1.56 -4.64
N VAL A 40 8.23 -0.87 -5.56
CA VAL A 40 8.11 0.57 -5.74
C VAL A 40 7.92 0.95 -7.20
N GLY A 41 7.36 2.12 -7.45
CA GLY A 41 7.13 2.64 -8.79
C GLY A 41 8.31 3.34 -9.44
N GLU A 42 9.30 3.72 -8.64
CA GLU A 42 10.48 4.47 -9.03
C GLU A 42 11.72 3.88 -8.34
N PRO A 43 12.91 3.96 -8.95
CA PRO A 43 14.15 3.57 -8.28
C PRO A 43 14.32 4.31 -6.94
N PRO A 44 14.82 3.64 -5.89
CA PRO A 44 15.06 4.28 -4.61
C PRO A 44 16.10 5.40 -4.76
N GLN A 45 15.87 6.53 -4.09
CA GLN A 45 16.81 7.66 -4.04
C GLN A 45 17.64 7.67 -2.76
N VAL A 46 17.34 6.77 -1.83
CA VAL A 46 18.06 6.60 -0.57
C VAL A 46 18.91 5.35 -0.64
N GLU A 47 20.18 5.47 -0.27
CA GLU A 47 21.03 4.33 0.04
C GLU A 47 20.71 3.88 1.46
N ALA A 48 19.88 2.85 1.58
CA ALA A 48 19.50 2.29 2.87
C ALA A 48 19.46 0.77 2.81
N PRO A 49 19.73 0.07 3.92
CA PRO A 49 19.58 -1.37 4.01
C PRO A 49 18.09 -1.72 3.94
N LEU A 50 17.60 -1.89 2.73
CA LEU A 50 16.30 -2.44 2.42
C LEU A 50 16.49 -3.92 2.03
N PRO A 51 15.47 -4.77 2.24
CA PRO A 51 15.46 -6.06 1.56
C PRO A 51 15.39 -5.82 0.05
N HIS A 52 15.36 -6.88 -0.74
CA HIS A 52 15.32 -6.76 -2.19
C HIS A 52 14.24 -5.77 -2.66
N VAL A 53 14.64 -4.78 -3.46
CA VAL A 53 13.75 -3.75 -4.00
C VAL A 53 13.46 -4.08 -5.47
N ALA A 54 12.17 -4.29 -5.78
CA ALA A 54 11.70 -4.47 -7.15
C ALA A 54 11.02 -3.19 -7.65
N VAL A 55 11.48 -2.67 -8.78
CA VAL A 55 10.91 -1.47 -9.41
C VAL A 55 9.91 -1.88 -10.48
N ILE A 56 8.66 -1.45 -10.34
CA ILE A 56 7.57 -1.68 -11.29
C ILE A 56 7.08 -0.32 -11.80
N ASN A 57 7.61 0.06 -12.96
CA ASN A 57 7.17 1.25 -13.68
C ASN A 57 5.65 1.20 -13.87
N GLY A 58 4.95 2.21 -13.36
CA GLY A 58 3.49 2.22 -13.35
C GLY A 58 2.87 2.26 -11.95
N LEU A 59 3.64 2.05 -10.88
CA LEU A 59 3.17 2.24 -9.49
C LEU A 59 3.50 3.61 -8.90
N GLY A 60 4.30 4.43 -9.60
CA GLY A 60 4.71 5.75 -9.13
C GLY A 60 3.59 6.78 -9.16
N TYR A 61 3.94 8.03 -8.85
CA TYR A 61 3.00 9.15 -8.97
C TYR A 61 2.58 9.37 -10.42
N GLU A 62 1.36 9.87 -10.66
CA GLU A 62 0.80 9.96 -12.02
C GLU A 62 1.72 10.70 -13.00
N GLY A 63 2.39 11.77 -12.57
CA GLY A 63 3.33 12.52 -13.41
C GLY A 63 4.62 11.76 -13.79
N ALA A 64 4.99 10.73 -13.03
CA ALA A 64 6.17 9.88 -13.28
C ALA A 64 5.78 8.48 -13.82
N ARG A 65 4.49 8.21 -14.01
CA ARG A 65 3.94 6.88 -14.28
C ARG A 65 3.79 6.63 -15.77
N GLN A 66 4.15 5.42 -16.21
CA GLN A 66 3.71 4.92 -17.52
C GLN A 66 2.24 4.47 -17.43
N LYS A 67 1.41 4.86 -18.40
CA LYS A 67 0.00 4.43 -18.47
C LYS A 67 -0.07 2.91 -18.61
N ARG A 68 -0.33 2.24 -17.49
CA ARG A 68 -0.59 0.80 -17.39
C ARG A 68 -1.88 0.56 -16.65
N GLY A 69 -2.63 -0.47 -17.05
CA GLY A 69 -3.86 -0.87 -16.37
C GLY A 69 -3.55 -1.59 -15.05
N ALA A 70 -4.46 -1.49 -14.09
CA ALA A 70 -4.27 -2.07 -12.76
C ALA A 70 -4.05 -3.60 -12.80
N GLN A 71 -4.78 -4.33 -13.65
CA GLN A 71 -4.61 -5.79 -13.81
C GLN A 71 -3.20 -6.18 -14.27
N GLN A 72 -2.62 -5.42 -15.20
CA GLN A 72 -1.25 -5.66 -15.68
C GLN A 72 -0.25 -5.41 -14.55
N LEU A 73 -0.46 -4.37 -13.75
CA LEU A 73 0.39 -4.06 -12.60
C LEU A 73 0.29 -5.14 -11.52
N VAL A 74 -0.92 -5.63 -11.21
CA VAL A 74 -1.13 -6.76 -10.31
C VAL A 74 -0.34 -8.00 -10.76
N GLN A 75 -0.37 -8.33 -12.06
CA GLN A 75 0.41 -9.46 -12.59
C GLN A 75 1.92 -9.23 -12.42
N GLN A 76 2.41 -8.03 -12.73
CA GLN A 76 3.82 -7.66 -12.56
C GLN A 76 4.26 -7.74 -11.10
N MET A 77 3.43 -7.25 -10.18
CA MET A 77 3.66 -7.35 -8.74
C MET A 77 3.74 -8.79 -8.29
N ARG A 78 2.79 -9.64 -8.67
CA ARG A 78 2.79 -11.08 -8.34
C ARG A 78 4.04 -11.78 -8.86
N MET A 79 4.48 -11.47 -10.09
CA MET A 79 5.72 -12.03 -10.66
C MET A 79 6.97 -11.56 -9.91
N ALA A 80 7.08 -10.26 -9.63
CA ALA A 80 8.20 -9.69 -8.88
C ALA A 80 8.29 -10.30 -7.47
N ALA A 81 7.16 -10.38 -6.76
CA ALA A 81 7.10 -10.97 -5.43
C ALA A 81 7.50 -12.44 -5.45
N ARG A 82 6.94 -13.25 -6.36
CA ARG A 82 7.32 -14.68 -6.49
C ARG A 82 8.80 -14.88 -6.80
N ARG A 83 9.38 -14.05 -7.66
CA ARG A 83 10.81 -14.14 -8.02
C ARG A 83 11.73 -14.01 -6.81
N VAL A 84 11.39 -13.11 -5.89
CA VAL A 84 12.22 -12.82 -4.71
C VAL A 84 11.89 -13.75 -3.54
N LEU A 85 10.60 -14.00 -3.31
CA LEU A 85 10.12 -14.74 -2.15
C LEU A 85 10.11 -16.26 -2.37
N GLY A 86 10.20 -16.71 -3.64
CA GLY A 86 10.09 -18.10 -4.09
C GLY A 86 8.65 -18.63 -4.19
N ALA A 87 7.67 -17.83 -3.74
CA ALA A 87 6.25 -18.17 -3.67
C ALA A 87 5.42 -16.87 -3.56
N PRO A 88 4.08 -16.93 -3.65
CA PRO A 88 3.24 -15.77 -3.35
C PRO A 88 3.55 -15.17 -1.97
N PRO A 89 3.45 -13.84 -1.81
CA PRO A 89 3.45 -13.26 -0.49
C PRO A 89 2.24 -13.77 0.30
N HIS A 90 2.40 -13.94 1.61
CA HIS A 90 1.28 -14.21 2.50
C HIS A 90 0.48 -12.94 2.75
N ILE A 91 1.13 -11.77 2.75
CA ILE A 91 0.52 -10.46 2.94
C ILE A 91 1.13 -9.46 1.95
N TRP A 92 0.26 -8.66 1.33
CA TRP A 92 0.64 -7.40 0.70
C TRP A 92 0.45 -6.26 1.69
N HIS A 93 1.53 -5.54 1.98
CA HIS A 93 1.52 -4.43 2.90
C HIS A 93 1.67 -3.12 2.11
N PHE A 94 0.56 -2.42 1.88
CA PHE A 94 0.55 -1.16 1.16
C PHE A 94 0.69 0.02 2.09
N HIS A 95 1.50 1.01 1.68
CA HIS A 95 1.57 2.30 2.34
C HIS A 95 0.94 3.40 1.50
N ASN A 96 -0.01 4.14 2.09
CA ASN A 96 -0.64 5.32 1.50
C ASN A 96 -1.30 5.09 0.13
N HIS A 97 -1.91 3.93 -0.11
CA HIS A 97 -2.50 3.60 -1.42
C HIS A 97 -3.57 4.59 -1.88
N ALA A 98 -4.31 5.19 -0.93
CA ALA A 98 -5.43 6.11 -1.17
C ALA A 98 -5.06 7.60 -1.21
N LEU A 99 -3.76 7.97 -1.21
CA LEU A 99 -3.33 9.37 -1.07
C LEU A 99 -3.74 10.31 -2.24
N GLY A 100 -4.15 9.74 -3.37
CA GLY A 100 -4.51 10.50 -4.58
C GLY A 100 -3.33 11.06 -5.34
N LYS A 101 -2.16 10.40 -5.24
CA LYS A 101 -0.99 10.69 -6.09
C LYS A 101 -0.85 9.74 -7.29
N SER A 102 -1.62 8.65 -7.32
CA SER A 102 -1.71 7.70 -8.43
C SER A 102 -3.13 7.15 -8.48
N ARG A 103 -3.78 7.21 -9.64
CA ARG A 103 -5.16 6.68 -9.78
C ARG A 103 -5.19 5.16 -9.77
N VAL A 104 -4.11 4.55 -10.26
CA VAL A 104 -4.05 3.10 -10.45
C VAL A 104 -3.76 2.35 -9.15
N LEU A 105 -3.17 2.97 -8.14
CA LEU A 105 -2.78 2.25 -6.92
C LEU A 105 -4.00 1.79 -6.10
N PRO A 106 -5.05 2.61 -5.90
CA PRO A 106 -6.32 2.14 -5.37
C PRO A 106 -6.96 1.01 -6.19
N GLU A 107 -6.89 1.08 -7.53
CA GLU A 107 -7.40 0.01 -8.41
C GLU A 107 -6.63 -1.30 -8.24
N VAL A 108 -5.31 -1.24 -8.11
CA VAL A 108 -4.45 -2.40 -7.82
C VAL A 108 -4.87 -3.04 -6.49
N VAL A 109 -5.02 -2.23 -5.43
CA VAL A 109 -5.48 -2.68 -4.12
C VAL A 109 -6.85 -3.32 -4.20
N TYR A 110 -7.80 -2.67 -4.89
CA TYR A 110 -9.14 -3.20 -5.11
C TYR A 110 -9.11 -4.55 -5.81
N HIS A 111 -8.33 -4.71 -6.89
CA HIS A 111 -8.20 -5.99 -7.59
C HIS A 111 -7.60 -7.09 -6.71
N LEU A 112 -6.55 -6.80 -5.94
CA LEU A 112 -5.98 -7.77 -5.01
C LEU A 112 -7.02 -8.20 -3.95
N ALA A 113 -7.75 -7.24 -3.38
CA ALA A 113 -8.82 -7.50 -2.43
C ALA A 113 -9.92 -8.39 -3.02
N GLN A 114 -10.40 -8.08 -4.24
CA GLN A 114 -11.42 -8.88 -4.93
C GLN A 114 -10.96 -10.31 -5.24
N THR A 115 -9.66 -10.55 -5.32
CA THR A 115 -9.08 -11.89 -5.56
C THR A 115 -8.74 -12.65 -4.29
N GLY A 116 -9.11 -12.14 -3.11
CA GLY A 116 -8.91 -12.83 -1.83
C GLY A 116 -7.50 -12.72 -1.24
N GLU A 117 -6.63 -11.89 -1.83
CA GLU A 117 -5.26 -11.74 -1.34
C GLU A 117 -5.23 -10.92 -0.05
N ARG A 118 -4.48 -11.38 0.96
CA ARG A 118 -4.46 -10.73 2.28
C ARG A 118 -3.74 -9.39 2.21
N LEU A 119 -4.41 -8.33 2.64
CA LEU A 119 -3.91 -6.97 2.58
C LEU A 119 -3.78 -6.36 3.98
N LEU A 120 -2.65 -5.72 4.22
CA LEU A 120 -2.51 -4.70 5.26
C LEU A 120 -2.37 -3.34 4.57
N LEU A 121 -3.33 -2.46 4.78
CA LEU A 121 -3.38 -1.12 4.21
C LEU A 121 -2.98 -0.11 5.30
N GLN A 122 -1.70 0.26 5.34
CA GLN A 122 -1.19 1.22 6.31
C GLN A 122 -1.29 2.65 5.77
N LEU A 123 -2.28 3.37 6.27
CA LEU A 123 -2.56 4.76 5.95
C LEU A 123 -1.81 5.67 6.91
N HIS A 124 -1.02 6.57 6.34
CA HIS A 124 -0.35 7.67 7.04
C HIS A 124 -1.06 9.00 6.79
N ASP A 125 -1.82 9.10 5.69
CA ASP A 125 -2.52 10.30 5.25
C ASP A 125 -3.79 9.92 4.46
N PHE A 126 -4.77 10.82 4.44
CA PHE A 126 -6.01 10.71 3.68
C PHE A 126 -6.06 11.76 2.58
N ALA A 127 -6.63 11.44 1.42
CA ALA A 127 -6.85 12.43 0.36
C ALA A 127 -7.92 13.46 0.77
N GLU A 128 -8.84 13.05 1.62
CA GLU A 128 -9.94 13.82 2.19
C GLU A 128 -9.47 14.85 3.22
N ASP A 129 -8.30 14.63 3.84
CA ASP A 129 -7.75 15.50 4.89
C ASP A 129 -6.71 16.47 4.30
N GLY A 130 -7.10 17.73 4.11
CA GLY A 130 -6.21 18.82 3.70
C GLY A 130 -5.67 18.74 2.26
N ARG A 131 -6.22 17.85 1.41
CA ARG A 131 -5.71 17.60 0.04
C ARG A 131 -6.80 17.66 -1.04
N PRO A 132 -7.54 18.78 -1.17
CA PRO A 132 -8.68 18.87 -2.08
C PRO A 132 -8.33 18.58 -3.54
N ALA A 133 -7.14 18.95 -4.00
CA ALA A 133 -6.67 18.63 -5.35
C ALA A 133 -6.46 17.13 -5.58
N ASN A 134 -5.91 16.40 -4.60
CA ASN A 134 -5.74 14.95 -4.71
C ASN A 134 -7.09 14.23 -4.68
N TYR A 135 -8.00 14.65 -3.78
CA TYR A 135 -9.34 14.08 -3.70
C TYR A 135 -10.11 14.31 -5.00
N ARG A 136 -10.10 15.54 -5.53
CA ARG A 136 -10.72 15.88 -6.83
C ARG A 136 -10.12 15.05 -7.97
N PHE A 137 -8.80 14.92 -8.00
CA PHE A 137 -8.09 14.12 -9.00
C PHE A 137 -8.52 12.65 -9.04
N LEU A 138 -8.85 12.06 -7.89
CA LEU A 138 -9.42 10.71 -7.76
C LEU A 138 -10.91 10.67 -8.11
N LEU A 139 -11.68 11.64 -7.64
CA LEU A 139 -13.12 11.71 -7.84
C LEU A 139 -13.49 11.89 -9.33
N ASP A 140 -12.76 12.76 -10.03
CA ASP A 140 -12.98 13.02 -11.45
C ASP A 140 -12.68 11.79 -12.31
N HIS A 141 -11.75 10.93 -11.87
CA HIS A 141 -11.46 9.64 -12.53
C HIS A 141 -12.66 8.70 -12.50
N LEU A 142 -13.55 8.85 -11.53
CA LEU A 142 -14.78 8.08 -11.38
C LEU A 142 -16.04 8.87 -11.77
N GLY A 143 -15.87 9.96 -12.53
CA GLY A 143 -16.98 10.77 -13.03
C GLY A 143 -17.78 11.48 -11.93
N GLY A 144 -17.17 11.78 -10.78
CA GLY A 144 -17.87 12.47 -9.69
C GLY A 144 -18.58 11.55 -8.69
N ASP A 145 -18.50 10.23 -8.87
CA ASP A 145 -19.22 9.26 -8.04
C ASP A 145 -18.46 8.98 -6.72
N THR A 146 -18.95 9.60 -5.63
CA THR A 146 -18.36 9.46 -4.29
C THR A 146 -18.53 8.07 -3.70
N GLY A 147 -19.60 7.35 -4.06
CA GLY A 147 -19.85 5.98 -3.60
C GLY A 147 -18.84 5.00 -4.21
N LYS A 148 -18.62 5.09 -5.53
CA LYS A 148 -17.57 4.32 -6.21
C LYS A 148 -16.18 4.68 -5.70
N LEU A 149 -15.93 5.96 -5.41
CA LEU A 149 -14.65 6.39 -4.86
C LEU A 149 -14.40 5.74 -3.49
N GLY A 150 -15.37 5.80 -2.58
CA GLY A 150 -15.26 5.16 -1.27
C GLY A 150 -14.96 3.66 -1.38
N ALA A 151 -15.69 2.93 -2.22
CA ALA A 151 -15.48 1.49 -2.43
C ALA A 151 -14.10 1.17 -3.05
N LEU A 152 -13.58 2.04 -3.91
CA LEU A 152 -12.26 1.90 -4.53
C LEU A 152 -11.12 2.20 -3.53
N LEU A 153 -11.23 3.27 -2.75
CA LEU A 153 -10.20 3.70 -1.81
C LEU A 153 -10.16 2.82 -0.56
N TYR A 154 -11.31 2.36 -0.09
CA TYR A 154 -11.46 1.65 1.18
C TYR A 154 -12.17 0.30 1.01
N PRO A 155 -11.60 -0.67 0.25
CA PRO A 155 -12.21 -1.99 0.10
C PRO A 155 -12.24 -2.72 1.45
N GLN A 156 -13.39 -3.30 1.78
CA GLN A 156 -13.57 -4.07 3.01
C GLN A 156 -13.80 -5.55 2.70
N ALA A 157 -13.06 -6.43 3.35
CA ALA A 157 -13.24 -7.88 3.33
C ALA A 157 -12.58 -8.52 4.56
N SER A 158 -12.87 -9.79 4.84
CA SER A 158 -12.29 -10.53 5.99
C SER A 158 -10.76 -10.66 5.95
N HIS A 159 -10.16 -10.45 4.79
CA HIS A 159 -8.71 -10.53 4.56
C HIS A 159 -8.07 -9.16 4.31
N VAL A 160 -8.79 -8.06 4.51
CA VAL A 160 -8.27 -6.69 4.37
C VAL A 160 -8.28 -6.01 5.73
N HIS A 161 -7.09 -5.68 6.20
CA HIS A 161 -6.88 -4.96 7.45
C HIS A 161 -6.30 -3.58 7.18
N TYR A 162 -6.59 -2.64 8.08
CA TYR A 162 -6.07 -1.28 8.06
C TYR A 162 -5.15 -1.05 9.24
N ALA A 163 -4.07 -0.31 9.01
CA ALA A 163 -3.23 0.22 10.06
C ALA A 163 -3.16 1.75 9.95
N VAL A 164 -3.24 2.44 11.09
CA VAL A 164 -3.21 3.90 11.17
C VAL A 164 -2.31 4.37 12.31
N LEU A 165 -1.79 5.59 12.19
CA LEU A 165 -0.77 6.10 13.12
C LEU A 165 -1.34 6.59 14.45
N ASN A 166 -2.59 7.04 14.45
CA ASN A 166 -3.19 7.74 15.57
C ASN A 166 -4.68 7.37 15.72
N ARG A 167 -5.23 7.69 16.89
CA ARG A 167 -6.63 7.38 17.22
C ARG A 167 -7.64 8.18 16.40
N ARG A 168 -7.29 9.38 15.93
CA ARG A 168 -8.18 10.20 15.10
C ARG A 168 -8.49 9.49 13.78
N ASP A 169 -7.45 9.01 13.13
CA ASP A 169 -7.54 8.29 11.85
C ASP A 169 -8.20 6.91 12.03
N GLN A 170 -7.96 6.27 13.18
CA GLN A 170 -8.67 5.05 13.59
C GLN A 170 -10.19 5.31 13.68
N CYS A 171 -10.60 6.37 14.38
CA CYS A 171 -12.00 6.74 14.50
C CYS A 171 -12.64 7.06 13.14
N PHE A 172 -11.89 7.65 12.19
CA PHE A 172 -12.41 7.88 10.84
C PHE A 172 -12.75 6.57 10.11
N LEU A 173 -11.83 5.60 10.11
CA LEU A 173 -12.07 4.31 9.45
C LEU A 173 -13.16 3.49 10.15
N GLN A 174 -13.21 3.52 11.48
CA GLN A 174 -14.27 2.85 12.24
C GLN A 174 -15.65 3.45 11.89
N ARG A 175 -15.77 4.78 11.83
CA ARG A 175 -17.00 5.45 11.42
C ARG A 175 -17.36 5.22 9.95
N ALA A 176 -16.38 4.95 9.11
CA ALA A 176 -16.58 4.51 7.72
C ALA A 176 -16.97 3.02 7.60
N GLY A 177 -17.10 2.31 8.73
CA GLY A 177 -17.61 0.94 8.79
C GLY A 177 -16.54 -0.16 8.88
N VAL A 178 -15.25 0.19 8.95
CA VAL A 178 -14.19 -0.81 9.13
C VAL A 178 -14.33 -1.48 10.51
N PRO A 179 -14.44 -2.82 10.60
CA PRO A 179 -14.54 -3.52 11.87
C PRO A 179 -13.32 -3.29 12.76
N GLU A 180 -13.52 -3.16 14.07
CA GLU A 180 -12.43 -2.97 15.03
C GLU A 180 -11.39 -4.09 14.97
N THR A 181 -11.81 -5.33 14.74
CA THR A 181 -10.93 -6.49 14.57
C THR A 181 -10.02 -6.40 13.34
N HIS A 182 -10.34 -5.52 12.40
CA HIS A 182 -9.55 -5.30 11.18
C HIS A 182 -8.77 -3.97 11.21
N LEU A 183 -8.81 -3.25 12.34
CA LEU A 183 -8.27 -1.90 12.43
C LEU A 183 -7.21 -1.81 13.53
N HIS A 184 -5.96 -1.58 13.11
CA HIS A 184 -4.79 -1.62 13.98
C HIS A 184 -4.22 -0.22 14.20
N LEU A 185 -4.00 0.15 15.46
CA LEU A 185 -3.23 1.35 15.80
C LEU A 185 -1.74 0.99 15.79
N LEU A 186 -1.02 1.49 14.79
CA LEU A 186 0.41 1.23 14.58
C LEU A 186 1.15 2.57 14.43
N PRO A 187 1.52 3.23 15.55
CA PRO A 187 2.25 4.48 15.52
C PRO A 187 3.61 4.32 14.83
N ASN A 188 4.13 5.41 14.25
CA ASN A 188 5.46 5.40 13.69
C ASN A 188 6.50 5.15 14.78
N ALA A 189 7.41 4.23 14.48
CA ALA A 189 8.60 3.97 15.27
C ALA A 189 9.58 5.15 15.13
N VAL A 190 9.42 6.16 15.98
CA VAL A 190 10.38 7.27 16.15
C VAL A 190 11.44 6.86 17.17
N TRP A 191 12.66 6.68 16.68
CA TRP A 191 13.86 6.50 17.50
C TRP A 191 14.90 7.53 17.06
#